data_AF-A0A2J9V1P7-F1
#
_entry.id   AF-A0A2J9V1P7-F1
#
_cell.length_a   1.000
_cell.length_b   1.000
_cell.length_c   1.000
_cell.angle_alpha   90.00
_cell.angle_beta   90.00
_cell.angle_gamma   90.00
#
_symmetry.space_group_name_H-M   'P 1'
#
loop_
_entity.id
_entity.type
_entity.pdbx_description
1 polymer ?
#
loop_
_entity_poly.entity_id
_entity_poly.type
_entity_poly.pdbx_seq_one_letter_code
_entity_poly.pdbx_strand_id
1 'polypeptide(L)'
;MIVESYQTIQLADSFCHTLSAILRRFDIPQEAERIVLNCRDPNYYRSRQGLHPVEIQFKRESNESLWSIAFIASFSYQNDRHDSLDVELYFHLANRWCYQPDAGSADLAQPVVLDLFYSWCSAFERHLAKQALQDIQLTMIR
;
A
#
# COMPACT_ATOMS: atom_id res chain seq x y z
N MET A 1 -9.69 -1.87 -13.05
CA MET A 1 -9.15 -0.56 -12.63
C MET A 1 -7.70 -0.69 -12.19
N ILE A 2 -7.32 -1.79 -11.51
CA ILE A 2 -5.93 -2.03 -11.08
C ILE A 2 -5.33 -3.20 -11.88
N VAL A 3 -4.03 -3.12 -12.19
CA VAL A 3 -3.23 -4.22 -12.76
C VAL A 3 -2.98 -5.27 -11.67
N GLU A 4 -3.25 -6.53 -11.98
CA GLU A 4 -3.08 -7.66 -11.06
C GLU A 4 -1.72 -8.37 -11.18
N SER A 5 -1.07 -8.26 -12.34
CA SER A 5 0.15 -9.00 -12.67
C SER A 5 1.37 -8.08 -12.76
N TYR A 6 2.43 -8.42 -12.01
CA TYR A 6 3.71 -7.71 -11.98
C TYR A 6 4.84 -8.72 -12.19
N GLN A 7 5.14 -9.02 -13.45
CA GLN A 7 6.08 -10.08 -13.82
C GLN A 7 5.66 -11.44 -13.21
N THR A 8 6.36 -11.91 -12.17
CA THR A 8 6.10 -13.17 -11.46
C THR A 8 5.19 -13.02 -10.25
N ILE A 9 4.83 -11.79 -9.87
CA ILE A 9 3.97 -11.49 -8.72
C ILE A 9 2.54 -11.35 -9.22
N GLN A 10 1.61 -12.10 -8.63
CA GLN A 10 0.19 -12.06 -8.95
C GLN A 10 -0.58 -11.60 -7.71
N LEU A 11 -1.23 -10.44 -7.79
CA LEU A 11 -2.10 -9.97 -6.72
C LEU A 11 -3.39 -10.80 -6.72
N ALA A 12 -3.92 -11.05 -5.52
CA ALA A 12 -5.23 -11.67 -5.39
C ALA A 12 -6.31 -10.77 -6.01
N ASP A 13 -7.23 -11.35 -6.79
CA ASP A 13 -8.35 -10.62 -7.38
C ASP A 13 -9.12 -9.85 -6.32
N SER A 14 -9.37 -10.44 -5.15
CA SER A 14 -10.10 -9.82 -4.04
C SER A 14 -9.44 -8.52 -3.56
N PHE A 15 -8.10 -8.52 -3.49
CA PHE A 15 -7.32 -7.34 -3.12
C PHE A 15 -7.44 -6.23 -4.17
N CYS A 16 -7.29 -6.59 -5.45
CA CYS A 16 -7.45 -5.65 -6.58
C CYS A 16 -8.87 -5.07 -6.62
N HIS A 17 -9.90 -5.88 -6.37
CA HIS A 17 -11.30 -5.45 -6.30
C HIS A 17 -11.53 -4.49 -5.13
N THR A 18 -10.99 -4.80 -3.94
CA THR A 18 -11.10 -3.97 -2.75
C THR A 18 -10.47 -2.58 -2.98
N LEU A 19 -9.24 -2.53 -3.48
CA LEU A 19 -8.58 -1.26 -3.80
C LEU A 19 -9.33 -0.49 -4.90
N SER A 20 -9.80 -1.18 -5.94
CA SER A 20 -10.60 -0.56 -7.01
C SER A 20 -11.91 0.03 -6.48
N ALA A 21 -12.55 -0.62 -5.50
CA ALA A 21 -13.76 -0.10 -4.86
C ALA A 21 -13.46 1.17 -4.04
N ILE A 22 -12.31 1.23 -3.37
CA ILE A 22 -11.86 2.44 -2.65
C ILE A 22 -11.59 3.57 -3.63
N LEU A 23 -10.81 3.35 -4.69
CA LEU A 23 -10.47 4.39 -5.66
C LEU A 23 -11.71 4.98 -6.35
N ARG A 24 -12.76 4.18 -6.61
CA ARG A 24 -14.04 4.64 -7.17
C ARG A 24 -14.82 5.61 -6.26
N ARG A 25 -14.45 5.74 -4.98
CA ARG A 25 -15.07 6.70 -4.05
C ARG A 25 -14.52 8.11 -4.21
N PHE A 26 -13.44 8.27 -4.96
CA PHE A 26 -12.79 9.55 -5.21
C PHE A 26 -13.07 10.03 -6.62
N ASP A 27 -13.19 11.34 -6.78
CA ASP A 27 -13.19 11.98 -8.10
C ASP A 27 -11.73 12.13 -8.55
N ILE A 28 -11.27 11.22 -9.40
CA ILE A 28 -9.89 11.19 -9.89
C ILE A 28 -9.85 11.87 -11.26
N PRO A 29 -9.12 12.98 -11.42
CA PRO A 29 -9.00 13.67 -12.69
C PRO A 29 -8.55 12.74 -13.83
N GLN A 30 -9.06 12.97 -15.04
CA GLN A 30 -8.77 12.10 -16.17
C GLN A 30 -7.28 12.14 -16.56
N GLU A 31 -6.65 13.29 -16.35
CA GLU A 31 -5.23 13.57 -16.56
C GLU A 31 -4.32 13.06 -15.44
N ALA A 32 -4.88 12.57 -14.32
CA ALA A 32 -4.06 12.08 -13.22
C ALA A 32 -3.27 10.85 -13.67
N GLU A 33 -1.94 10.94 -13.66
CA GLU A 33 -1.06 9.80 -13.98
C GLU A 33 -0.53 9.12 -12.72
N ARG A 34 -0.54 9.83 -11.59
CA ARG A 34 0.00 9.36 -10.31
C ARG A 34 -0.89 9.80 -9.16
N ILE A 35 -1.27 8.85 -8.33
CA ILE A 35 -2.09 9.09 -7.14
C ILE A 35 -1.52 8.32 -5.96
N VAL A 36 -1.75 8.82 -4.76
CA VAL A 36 -1.30 8.22 -3.51
C VAL A 36 -2.51 8.06 -2.61
N LEU A 37 -2.78 6.82 -2.21
CA LEU A 37 -3.78 6.46 -1.22
C LEU A 37 -3.10 6.33 0.14
N ASN A 38 -3.52 7.16 1.08
CA ASN A 38 -3.10 7.11 2.47
C ASN A 38 -4.24 6.53 3.31
N CYS A 39 -3.99 5.47 4.06
CA CYS A 39 -4.95 4.83 4.96
C CYS A 39 -4.41 4.86 6.40
N ARG A 40 -5.15 5.48 7.31
CA ARG A 40 -4.68 5.79 8.66
C ARG A 40 -5.74 5.45 9.71
N ASP A 41 -5.28 5.03 10.88
CA ASP A 41 -6.04 5.06 12.13
C ASP A 41 -5.53 6.24 12.97
N PRO A 42 -6.32 7.32 13.15
CA PRO A 42 -5.92 8.46 13.98
C PRO A 42 -5.54 8.09 15.42
N ASN A 43 -6.01 6.96 15.96
CA ASN A 43 -5.62 6.49 17.28
C ASN A 43 -4.18 5.98 17.34
N TYR A 44 -3.64 5.50 16.21
CA TYR A 44 -2.27 5.02 16.15
C TYR A 44 -1.27 6.13 16.51
N TYR A 45 -1.47 7.35 15.99
CA TYR A 45 -0.60 8.49 16.28
C TYR A 45 -0.61 8.94 17.74
N ARG A 46 -1.68 8.63 18.49
CA ARG A 46 -1.83 9.01 19.90
C ARG A 46 -1.37 7.90 20.84
N SER A 47 -1.74 6.67 20.53
CA SER A 47 -1.52 5.51 21.41
C SER A 47 -0.26 4.72 21.06
N ARG A 48 0.29 4.91 19.86
CA ARG A 48 1.34 4.07 19.24
C ARG A 48 0.94 2.59 19.12
N GLN A 49 -0.37 2.32 19.23
CA GLN A 49 -0.95 0.99 19.19
C GLN A 49 -2.06 0.94 18.14
N GLY A 50 -2.35 -0.26 17.64
CA GLY A 50 -3.36 -0.46 16.61
C GLY A 50 -2.76 -0.56 15.22
N LEU A 51 -3.52 -0.15 14.21
CA LEU A 51 -3.14 -0.36 12.82
C LEU A 51 -2.12 0.68 12.36
N HIS A 52 -1.04 0.17 11.76
CA HIS A 52 0.01 1.00 11.18
C HIS A 52 -0.54 1.75 9.95
N PRO A 53 -0.20 3.04 9.80
CA PRO A 53 -0.52 3.80 8.60
C PRO A 53 0.06 3.12 7.36
N VAL A 54 -0.71 3.17 6.27
CA VAL A 54 -0.34 2.59 4.98
C VAL A 54 -0.41 3.64 3.90
N GLU A 55 0.60 3.67 3.05
CA GLU A 55 0.62 4.44 1.81
C GLU A 55 0.72 3.51 0.61
N ILE A 56 -0.12 3.75 -0.41
CA ILE A 56 -0.08 3.03 -1.69
C ILE A 56 -0.01 4.05 -2.81
N GLN A 57 1.08 4.01 -3.58
CA GLN A 57 1.19 4.81 -4.79
C GLN A 57 0.70 4.01 -5.98
N PHE A 58 -0.15 4.63 -6.79
CA PHE A 58 -0.59 4.12 -8.08
C PHE A 58 -0.08 5.02 -9.20
N LYS A 59 0.21 4.41 -10.36
CA LYS A 59 0.57 5.10 -11.60
C LYS A 59 -0.16 4.49 -12.80
N ARG A 60 -0.48 5.28 -13.81
CA ARG A 60 -0.99 4.82 -15.11
C ARG A 60 -0.33 5.62 -16.23
N GLU A 61 -0.20 5.03 -17.41
CA GLU A 61 0.44 5.67 -18.57
C GLU A 61 -0.51 6.61 -19.31
N SER A 62 -1.81 6.32 -19.29
CA SER A 62 -2.85 7.12 -19.91
C SER A 62 -4.18 6.95 -19.17
N ASN A 63 -5.17 7.78 -19.52
CA ASN A 63 -6.53 7.69 -18.98
C ASN A 63 -7.25 6.35 -19.27
N GLU A 64 -6.86 5.64 -20.34
CA GLU A 64 -7.38 4.33 -20.74
C GLU A 64 -6.67 3.17 -20.02
N SER A 65 -5.48 3.45 -19.46
CA SER A 65 -4.67 2.45 -18.78
C SER A 65 -5.23 2.11 -17.41
N LEU A 66 -5.10 0.83 -17.02
CA LEU A 66 -5.29 0.41 -15.64
C LEU A 66 -4.24 1.06 -14.74
N TRP A 67 -4.63 1.34 -13.50
CA TRP A 67 -3.71 1.75 -12.44
C TRP A 67 -2.78 0.60 -12.07
N SER A 68 -1.48 0.83 -12.14
CA SER A 68 -0.47 -0.06 -11.58
C SER A 68 -0.05 0.43 -10.20
N ILE A 69 0.15 -0.47 -9.26
CA ILE A 69 0.73 -0.15 -7.96
C ILE A 69 2.24 0.04 -8.16
N ALA A 70 2.73 1.25 -7.86
CA ALA A 70 4.15 1.55 -7.87
C ALA A 70 4.81 0.96 -6.62
N PHE A 71 4.29 1.34 -5.44
CA PHE A 71 4.73 0.79 -4.17
C PHE A 71 3.60 0.73 -3.13
N ILE A 72 3.85 -0.05 -2.09
CA ILE A 72 3.08 -0.13 -0.85
C ILE A 72 4.05 0.06 0.31
N ALA A 73 3.73 0.93 1.25
CA ALA A 73 4.52 1.16 2.46
C ALA A 73 3.65 1.13 3.71
N SER A 74 4.09 0.45 4.77
CA SER A 74 3.58 0.65 6.13
C SER A 74 4.57 1.44 6.96
N PHE A 75 4.06 2.18 7.94
CA PHE A 75 4.86 3.05 8.77
C PHE A 75 4.61 2.77 10.25
N SER A 76 5.66 2.79 11.05
CA SER A 76 5.56 2.57 12.49
C SER A 76 6.47 3.50 13.28
N TYR A 77 6.17 3.65 14.57
CA TYR A 77 7.12 4.20 15.52
C TYR A 77 8.17 3.14 15.84
N GLN A 78 9.42 3.37 15.43
CA GLN A 78 10.52 2.40 15.63
C GLN A 78 10.80 2.07 17.10
N ASN A 79 10.51 3.02 18.01
CA ASN A 79 10.49 2.80 19.46
C ASN A 79 9.77 3.96 20.18
N ASP A 80 9.58 3.82 21.49
CA ASP A 80 8.92 4.80 22.38
C ASP A 80 9.58 6.19 22.42
N ARG A 81 10.81 6.33 21.90
CA ARG A 81 11.56 7.60 21.91
C ARG A 81 11.46 8.39 20.61
N HIS A 82 10.92 7.81 19.54
CA HIS A 82 10.76 8.50 18.26
C HIS A 82 9.41 9.21 18.20
N ASP A 83 9.41 10.47 17.81
CA ASP A 83 8.19 11.27 17.64
C ASP A 83 7.67 11.28 16.20
N SER A 84 8.43 10.69 15.27
CA SER A 84 8.06 10.50 13.88
C SER A 84 7.88 9.03 13.54
N LEU A 85 7.04 8.78 12.54
CA LEU A 85 6.95 7.49 11.90
C LEU A 85 8.12 7.30 10.94
N ASP A 86 8.58 6.06 10.84
CA ASP A 86 9.52 5.62 9.80
C ASP A 86 8.92 4.43 9.05
N VAL A 87 9.50 4.11 7.89
CA VAL A 87 9.10 2.96 7.09
C VAL A 87 9.31 1.68 7.90
N GLU A 88 8.27 0.86 7.97
CA GLU A 88 8.32 -0.46 8.60
C GLU A 88 8.49 -1.55 7.53
N LEU A 89 7.61 -1.55 6.55
CA LEU A 89 7.67 -2.44 5.38
C LEU A 89 7.46 -1.62 4.13
N TYR A 90 8.27 -1.87 3.11
CA TYR A 90 8.15 -1.25 1.81
C TYR A 90 8.19 -2.33 0.74
N PHE A 91 7.24 -2.29 -0.20
CA PHE A 91 7.14 -3.21 -1.33
C PHE A 91 7.05 -2.43 -2.62
N HIS A 92 8.02 -2.62 -3.52
CA HIS A 92 8.04 -2.02 -4.85
C HIS A 92 7.74 -3.08 -5.90
N LEU A 93 6.50 -3.15 -6.38
CA LEU A 93 6.05 -4.25 -7.21
C LEU A 93 6.72 -4.25 -8.59
N ALA A 94 6.80 -3.09 -9.25
CA ALA A 94 7.36 -3.00 -10.61
C ALA A 94 8.86 -3.39 -10.69
N ASN A 95 9.65 -3.04 -9.67
CA ASN A 95 11.07 -3.34 -9.59
C ASN A 95 11.37 -4.58 -8.74
N ARG A 96 10.32 -5.26 -8.24
CA ARG A 96 10.38 -6.46 -7.40
C ARG A 96 11.37 -6.41 -6.25
N TRP A 97 11.36 -5.35 -5.46
CA TRP A 97 12.13 -5.33 -4.23
C TRP A 97 11.27 -4.94 -3.05
N CYS A 98 11.63 -5.42 -1.88
CA CYS A 98 11.10 -4.97 -0.62
C CYS A 98 12.21 -4.42 0.26
N TYR A 99 11.84 -3.68 1.28
CA TYR A 99 12.74 -3.18 2.32
C TYR A 99 12.06 -3.19 3.67
N GLN A 100 12.86 -3.54 4.69
CA GLN A 100 12.53 -3.41 6.10
C GLN A 100 13.80 -2.91 6.80
N PRO A 101 13.71 -1.95 7.75
CA PRO A 101 14.89 -1.34 8.38
C PRO A 101 15.93 -2.33 8.91
N ASP A 102 15.48 -3.37 9.62
CA ASP A 102 16.38 -4.34 10.26
C ASP A 102 16.94 -5.41 9.31
N ALA A 103 16.26 -5.66 8.18
CA ALA A 103 16.61 -6.72 7.24
C ALA A 103 17.26 -6.20 5.95
N GLY A 104 17.19 -4.89 5.69
CA GLY A 104 17.63 -4.29 4.44
C GLY A 104 16.68 -4.62 3.27
N SER A 105 17.22 -4.58 2.05
CA SER A 105 16.44 -4.84 0.83
C SER A 105 16.56 -6.29 0.38
N ALA A 106 15.48 -6.85 -0.15
CA ALA A 106 15.44 -8.19 -0.73
C ALA A 106 14.65 -8.21 -2.05
N ASP A 107 14.88 -9.23 -2.89
CA ASP A 107 14.03 -9.49 -4.07
C ASP A 107 12.67 -9.99 -3.60
N LEU A 108 11.62 -9.28 -4.01
CA LEU A 108 10.23 -9.57 -3.66
C LEU A 108 9.75 -10.90 -4.23
N ALA A 109 10.39 -11.42 -5.27
CA ALA A 109 10.07 -12.72 -5.86
C ALA A 109 10.68 -13.91 -5.10
N GLN A 110 11.51 -13.69 -4.07
CA GLN A 110 11.97 -14.77 -3.18
C GLN A 110 10.77 -15.38 -2.44
N PRO A 111 10.61 -16.72 -2.38
CA PRO A 111 9.39 -17.35 -1.85
C PRO A 111 8.96 -16.85 -0.47
N VAL A 112 9.90 -16.77 0.48
CA VAL A 112 9.61 -16.31 1.86
C VAL A 112 9.17 -14.84 1.90
N VAL A 113 9.77 -14.00 1.04
CA VAL A 113 9.43 -12.57 0.95
C VAL A 113 8.08 -12.40 0.28
N LEU A 114 7.81 -13.20 -0.74
CA LEU A 114 6.53 -13.20 -1.45
C LEU A 114 5.38 -13.68 -0.55
N ASP A 115 5.62 -14.70 0.27
CA ASP A 115 4.66 -15.17 1.27
C ASP A 115 4.36 -14.10 2.33
N LEU A 116 5.37 -13.37 2.78
CA LEU A 116 5.21 -12.21 3.65
C LEU A 116 4.34 -11.13 2.98
N PHE A 117 4.65 -10.79 1.73
CA PHE A 117 3.89 -9.79 0.96
C PHE A 117 2.42 -10.18 0.79
N TYR A 118 2.13 -11.44 0.43
CA TYR A 118 0.75 -11.91 0.30
C TYR A 118 0.01 -11.96 1.64
N SER A 119 0.70 -12.36 2.72
CA SER A 119 0.15 -12.34 4.07
C SER A 119 -0.22 -10.91 4.50
N TRP A 120 0.66 -9.95 4.19
CA TRP A 120 0.44 -8.53 4.44
C TRP A 120 -0.76 -8.01 3.64
N CYS A 121 -0.84 -8.29 2.34
CA CYS A 121 -1.97 -7.87 1.49
C CYS A 121 -3.29 -8.41 2.01
N SER A 122 -3.32 -9.69 2.39
CA SER A 122 -4.51 -10.34 2.95
C SER A 122 -4.93 -9.73 4.29
N ALA A 123 -3.98 -9.38 5.17
CA ALA A 123 -4.28 -8.69 6.42
C ALA A 123 -4.84 -7.29 6.18
N PHE A 124 -4.19 -6.51 5.32
CA PHE A 124 -4.62 -5.17 4.96
C PHE A 124 -6.02 -5.17 4.34
N GLU A 125 -6.30 -6.11 3.42
CA GLU A 125 -7.63 -6.32 2.84
C GLU A 125 -8.70 -6.53 3.92
N ARG A 126 -8.43 -7.39 4.92
CA ARG A 126 -9.36 -7.61 6.04
C ARG A 126 -9.57 -6.36 6.88
N HIS A 127 -8.55 -5.54 7.07
CA HIS A 127 -8.67 -4.27 7.80
C HIS A 127 -9.54 -3.27 7.04
N LEU A 128 -9.37 -3.17 5.73
CA LEU A 128 -10.21 -2.34 4.86
C LEU A 128 -11.67 -2.81 4.86
N ALA A 129 -11.91 -4.13 4.74
CA ALA A 129 -13.25 -4.70 4.75
C ALA A 129 -13.99 -4.45 6.08
N LYS A 130 -13.26 -4.43 7.19
CA LYS A 130 -13.80 -4.10 8.53
C LYS A 130 -13.91 -2.61 8.81
N GLN A 131 -13.56 -1.74 7.85
CA GLN A 131 -13.50 -0.29 8.04
C GLN A 131 -12.63 0.12 9.25
N ALA A 132 -11.56 -0.64 9.50
CA ALA A 132 -10.72 -0.45 10.68
C ALA A 132 -9.78 0.77 10.59
N LEU A 133 -9.59 1.32 9.38
CA LEU A 133 -8.86 2.56 9.13
C LEU A 133 -9.88 3.67 8.88
N GLN A 134 -9.93 4.69 9.74
CA GLN A 134 -10.97 5.72 9.69
C GLN A 134 -10.65 6.89 8.78
N ASP A 135 -9.35 7.14 8.51
CA ASP A 135 -8.91 8.24 7.66
C ASP A 135 -8.28 7.68 6.38
N ILE A 136 -9.04 7.73 5.28
CA ILE A 136 -8.60 7.29 3.95
C ILE A 136 -8.63 8.50 3.03
N GLN A 137 -7.45 8.89 2.54
CA GLN A 137 -7.26 10.07 1.70
C GLN A 137 -6.58 9.69 0.39
N LEU A 138 -7.01 10.34 -0.69
CA LEU A 138 -6.37 10.21 -1.99
C LEU A 138 -5.78 11.56 -2.40
N THR A 139 -4.49 11.55 -2.74
CA THR A 139 -3.77 12.75 -3.21
C THR A 139 -3.22 12.50 -4.60
N MET A 140 -3.41 13.46 -5.50
CA MET A 140 -2.73 13.45 -6.80
C MET A 140 -1.32 14.03 -6.63
N ILE A 141 -0.33 13.38 -7.23
CA ILE A 141 1.06 13.85 -7.20
C ILE A 141 1.55 14.09 -8.63
N ARG A 142 2.45 15.04 -8.78
CA ARG A 142 3.03 15.43 -10.08
C ARG A 142 4.20 14.53 -10.47
#